data_AF-A0A7C4IRX7-F1
#
_entry.id   AF-A0A7C4IRX7-F1
#
_cell.length_a   1.000
_cell.length_b   1.000
_cell.length_c   1.000
_cell.angle_alpha   90.00
_cell.angle_beta   90.00
_cell.angle_gamma   90.00
#
_symmetry.space_group_name_H-M   'P 1'
#
loop_
_entity.id
_entity.type
_entity.pdbx_description
1 polymer ?
#
loop_
_entity_poly.entity_id
_entity_poly.type
_entity_poly.pdbx_seq_one_letter_code
_entity_poly.pdbx_strand_id
1 'polypeptide(L)'
;SIGIEIENPGHDYGYPDFPDRQIESVIALCRDILARRKIAAYNVLAHSDVAPTRKQDPGEKFPWQRLYEHGVGLWVPPAPIRDDAASLKPGDQGAAVAALQRQLASYGYGILENGNYDSLTTAVVTAFQLHFRPACVDGIADASTRETLRALLAARAGG
;
A
#
# COMPACT_ATOMS: atom_id res chain seq x y z
N SER A 1 15.94 2.54 -8.38
CA SER A 1 14.60 2.12 -8.83
C SER A 1 14.48 2.37 -10.33
N ILE A 2 13.42 1.88 -10.96
CA ILE A 2 12.95 2.32 -12.29
C ILE A 2 11.61 3.01 -12.04
N GLY A 3 11.46 4.27 -12.48
CA GLY A 3 10.20 5.02 -12.35
C GLY A 3 9.34 4.85 -13.59
N ILE A 4 8.02 4.72 -13.40
CA ILE A 4 7.02 4.70 -14.47
C ILE A 4 6.00 5.78 -14.13
N GLU A 5 5.95 6.83 -14.94
CA GLU A 5 4.95 7.89 -14.80
C GLU A 5 3.72 7.52 -15.63
N ILE A 6 2.55 7.65 -15.03
CA ILE A 6 1.27 7.30 -15.64
C ILE A 6 0.43 8.56 -15.64
N GLU A 7 0.05 9.03 -16.83
CA GLU A 7 -0.78 10.23 -16.97
C GLU A 7 -2.14 10.00 -16.29
N ASN A 8 -2.34 10.65 -15.15
CA ASN A 8 -3.61 10.76 -14.47
C ASN A 8 -3.64 12.11 -13.76
N PRO A 9 -4.72 12.89 -13.88
CA PRO A 9 -4.83 14.19 -13.21
C PRO A 9 -4.73 14.12 -11.68
N GLY A 10 -4.92 12.96 -11.06
CA GLY A 10 -4.80 12.76 -9.62
C GLY A 10 -5.92 13.42 -8.81
N HIS A 11 -5.75 13.46 -7.49
CA HIS A 11 -6.71 13.99 -6.52
C HIS A 11 -7.12 15.45 -6.77
N ASP A 12 -6.24 16.26 -7.38
CA ASP A 12 -6.47 17.69 -7.61
C ASP A 12 -7.53 17.98 -8.69
N TYR A 13 -7.84 17.01 -9.56
CA TYR A 13 -8.72 17.22 -10.72
C TYR A 13 -9.78 16.10 -10.87
N GLY A 14 -10.37 15.71 -9.73
CA GLY A 14 -11.49 14.76 -9.68
C GLY A 14 -11.07 13.28 -9.77
N TYR A 15 -9.76 13.02 -9.87
CA TYR A 15 -9.12 11.71 -9.86
C TYR A 15 -9.89 10.65 -10.66
N PRO A 16 -9.91 10.72 -12.00
CA PRO A 16 -10.63 9.76 -12.82
C PRO A 16 -9.97 8.38 -12.74
N ASP A 17 -10.74 7.35 -13.08
CA ASP A 17 -10.21 6.00 -13.21
C ASP A 17 -9.18 5.94 -14.36
N PHE A 18 -8.17 5.09 -14.20
CA PHE A 18 -7.15 4.90 -15.23
C PHE A 18 -7.75 4.16 -16.44
N PRO A 19 -7.61 4.67 -17.67
CA PRO A 19 -8.14 4.00 -18.86
C PRO A 19 -7.58 2.59 -19.06
N ASP A 20 -8.41 1.63 -19.48
CA ASP A 20 -7.98 0.23 -19.65
C ASP A 20 -6.73 0.07 -20.52
N ARG A 21 -6.66 0.78 -21.66
CA ARG A 21 -5.50 0.73 -22.56
C ARG A 21 -4.21 1.20 -21.91
N GLN A 22 -4.30 2.17 -20.99
CA GLN A 22 -3.16 2.65 -20.23
C GLN A 22 -2.68 1.57 -19.25
N ILE A 23 -3.61 0.95 -18.51
CA ILE A 23 -3.28 -0.11 -17.55
C ILE A 23 -2.70 -1.36 -18.24
N GLU A 24 -3.24 -1.77 -19.39
CA GLU A 24 -2.67 -2.86 -20.19
C GLU A 24 -1.21 -2.55 -20.63
N SER A 25 -0.94 -1.30 -21.02
CA SER A 25 0.40 -0.87 -21.40
C SER A 25 1.37 -0.91 -20.21
N VAL A 26 0.91 -0.49 -19.02
CA VAL A 26 1.68 -0.55 -17.77
C VAL A 26 1.99 -2.00 -17.39
N ILE A 27 1.01 -2.90 -17.45
CA ILE A 27 1.19 -4.33 -17.18
C ILE A 27 2.25 -4.92 -18.12
N ALA A 28 2.12 -4.67 -19.43
CA ALA A 28 3.08 -5.17 -20.42
C ALA A 28 4.51 -4.67 -20.15
N LEU A 29 4.67 -3.37 -19.88
CA LEU A 29 5.96 -2.77 -19.55
C LEU A 29 6.56 -3.35 -18.27
N CYS A 30 5.77 -3.46 -17.20
CA CYS A 30 6.21 -4.03 -15.94
C CYS A 30 6.68 -5.47 -16.10
N ARG A 31 5.93 -6.32 -16.82
CA ARG A 31 6.33 -7.71 -17.08
C ARG A 31 7.66 -7.81 -17.83
N ASP A 32 7.86 -6.97 -18.83
CA ASP A 32 9.11 -6.91 -19.60
C ASP A 32 10.30 -6.44 -18.74
N ILE A 33 10.08 -5.49 -17.82
CA ILE A 33 11.09 -5.10 -16.82
C ILE A 33 11.40 -6.26 -15.86
N LEU A 34 10.38 -6.90 -15.28
CA LEU A 34 10.54 -8.00 -14.33
C LEU A 34 11.21 -9.25 -14.95
N ALA A 35 10.99 -9.50 -16.24
CA ALA A 35 11.67 -10.59 -16.95
C ALA A 35 13.18 -10.35 -17.10
N ARG A 36 13.60 -9.08 -17.25
CA ARG A 36 15.02 -8.71 -17.43
C ARG A 36 15.73 -8.38 -16.12
N ARG A 37 14.99 -7.95 -15.12
CA ARG A 37 15.50 -7.49 -13.83
C ARG A 37 14.88 -8.39 -12.77
N LYS A 38 15.71 -9.12 -12.02
CA LYS A 38 15.29 -10.00 -10.89
C LYS A 38 14.73 -9.19 -9.70
N ILE A 39 13.70 -8.40 -9.94
CA ILE A 39 13.00 -7.58 -8.96
C ILE A 39 11.97 -8.49 -8.29
N ALA A 40 12.07 -8.65 -6.98
CA ALA A 40 11.08 -9.39 -6.22
C ALA A 40 9.71 -8.70 -6.31
N ALA A 41 8.62 -9.48 -6.28
CA ALA A 41 7.25 -8.97 -6.40
C ALA A 41 6.94 -7.84 -5.39
N TYR A 42 7.39 -7.98 -4.14
CA TYR A 42 7.22 -6.96 -3.10
C TYR A 42 8.06 -5.67 -3.30
N ASN A 43 8.88 -5.60 -4.35
CA ASN A 43 9.63 -4.39 -4.73
C ASN A 43 8.97 -3.63 -5.89
N VAL A 44 7.78 -4.04 -6.33
CA VAL A 44 6.89 -3.21 -7.17
C VAL A 44 6.02 -2.39 -6.23
N LEU A 45 6.32 -1.10 -6.12
CA LEU A 45 5.81 -0.22 -5.06
C LEU A 45 5.14 1.02 -5.64
N ALA A 46 4.19 1.57 -4.90
CA ALA A 46 3.69 2.92 -5.11
C ALA A 46 4.77 3.96 -4.73
N HIS A 47 4.61 5.20 -5.21
CA HIS A 47 5.42 6.29 -4.70
C HIS A 47 5.04 6.63 -3.26
N SER A 48 3.75 6.50 -2.91
CA SER A 48 3.26 6.61 -1.54
C SER A 48 3.89 5.59 -0.59
N ASP A 49 4.27 4.40 -1.06
CA ASP A 49 4.94 3.41 -0.19
C ASP A 49 6.34 3.84 0.23
N VAL A 50 7.04 4.51 -0.68
CA VAL A 50 8.43 4.95 -0.49
C VAL A 50 8.48 6.31 0.20
N ALA A 51 7.49 7.18 -0.03
CA ALA A 51 7.44 8.55 0.47
C ALA A 51 6.06 8.92 1.07
N PRO A 52 5.58 8.19 2.10
CA PRO A 52 4.21 8.27 2.61
C PRO A 52 3.81 9.67 3.11
N THR A 53 4.77 10.46 3.60
CA THR A 53 4.50 11.82 4.08
C THR A 53 4.45 12.89 2.98
N ARG A 54 4.80 12.54 1.74
CA ARG A 54 4.96 13.50 0.63
C ARG A 54 4.18 13.14 -0.63
N LYS A 55 3.74 11.88 -0.76
CA LYS A 55 3.25 11.31 -2.00
C LYS A 55 2.02 10.46 -1.76
N GLN A 56 1.06 10.57 -2.67
CA GLN A 56 -0.18 9.80 -2.68
C GLN A 56 -0.29 8.95 -3.95
N ASP A 57 0.53 9.21 -4.96
CA ASP A 57 0.54 8.50 -6.24
C ASP A 57 1.02 7.04 -6.13
N PRO A 58 0.41 6.10 -6.89
CA PRO A 58 -0.60 6.32 -7.93
C PRO A 58 -2.04 6.42 -7.40
N GLY A 59 -2.23 6.31 -6.09
CA GLY A 59 -3.49 6.46 -5.34
C GLY A 59 -4.43 5.24 -5.39
N GLU A 60 -5.58 5.35 -4.72
CA GLU A 60 -6.52 4.26 -4.47
C GLU A 60 -7.25 3.73 -5.71
N LYS A 61 -7.25 4.48 -6.82
CA LYS A 61 -7.86 4.05 -8.09
C LYS A 61 -6.91 3.25 -8.97
N PHE A 62 -5.64 3.17 -8.59
CA PHE A 62 -4.68 2.38 -9.35
C PHE A 62 -4.94 0.87 -9.14
N PRO A 63 -5.12 0.08 -10.20
CA PRO A 63 -5.67 -1.27 -10.09
C PRO A 63 -4.60 -2.32 -9.73
N TRP A 64 -4.04 -2.24 -8.51
CA TRP A 64 -3.00 -3.15 -8.02
C TRP A 64 -3.38 -4.63 -8.12
N GLN A 65 -4.64 -4.99 -7.85
CA GLN A 65 -5.13 -6.36 -8.01
C GLN A 65 -4.97 -6.85 -9.45
N ARG A 66 -5.34 -6.04 -10.44
CA ARG A 66 -5.23 -6.40 -11.87
C ARG A 66 -3.77 -6.61 -12.25
N LEU A 67 -2.86 -5.76 -11.78
CA LEU A 67 -1.43 -5.95 -12.00
C LEU A 67 -0.95 -7.29 -11.43
N TYR A 68 -1.34 -7.61 -10.20
CA TYR A 68 -1.00 -8.88 -9.53
C TYR A 68 -1.54 -10.10 -10.28
N GLU A 69 -2.79 -10.06 -10.76
CA GLU A 69 -3.39 -11.13 -11.58
C GLU A 69 -2.60 -11.40 -12.87
N HIS A 70 -1.86 -10.41 -13.36
CA HIS A 70 -0.94 -10.54 -14.50
C HIS A 70 0.53 -10.76 -14.11
N GLY A 71 0.81 -11.10 -12.85
CA GLY A 71 2.15 -11.43 -12.35
C GLY A 71 3.03 -10.22 -12.03
N VAL A 72 2.43 -9.04 -11.80
CA VAL A 72 3.14 -7.81 -11.45
C VAL A 72 2.83 -7.41 -10.01
N GLY A 73 3.84 -7.44 -9.15
CA GLY A 73 3.72 -7.01 -7.75
C GLY A 73 3.25 -8.11 -6.80
N LEU A 74 3.18 -7.77 -5.51
CA LEU A 74 2.64 -8.63 -4.45
C LEU A 74 1.31 -8.05 -4.00
N TRP A 75 0.27 -8.89 -3.94
CA TRP A 75 -1.04 -8.49 -3.46
C TRP A 75 -1.73 -9.65 -2.75
N VAL A 76 -2.64 -9.33 -1.85
CA VAL A 76 -3.57 -10.28 -1.20
C VAL A 76 -4.95 -9.64 -1.17
N PRO A 77 -6.04 -10.43 -1.18
CA PRO A 77 -7.38 -9.89 -0.95
C PRO A 77 -7.44 -9.10 0.36
N PRO A 78 -7.89 -7.82 0.34
CA PRO A 78 -8.04 -7.06 1.57
C PRO A 78 -9.08 -7.72 2.47
N ALA A 79 -8.79 -7.76 3.77
CA ALA A 79 -9.75 -8.24 4.75
C ALA A 79 -11.00 -7.32 4.75
N PRO A 80 -12.21 -7.86 4.99
CA PRO A 80 -13.44 -7.06 4.95
C PRO A 80 -13.45 -5.99 6.05
N ILE A 81 -14.02 -4.83 5.71
CA ILE A 81 -14.23 -3.71 6.63
C ILE A 81 -15.34 -4.07 7.62
N ARG A 82 -15.10 -3.84 8.91
CA ARG A 82 -16.08 -4.07 9.98
C ARG A 82 -15.94 -2.95 11.00
N ASP A 83 -17.04 -2.58 11.65
CA ASP A 83 -17.00 -1.67 12.78
C ASP A 83 -16.21 -2.31 13.93
N ASP A 84 -15.04 -1.75 14.24
CA ASP A 84 -14.11 -2.27 15.24
C ASP A 84 -13.84 -1.21 16.31
N ALA A 85 -14.30 -1.47 17.54
CA ALA A 85 -14.01 -0.62 18.69
C ALA A 85 -12.51 -0.61 19.08
N ALA A 86 -11.71 -1.56 18.57
CA ALA A 86 -10.28 -1.70 18.83
C ALA A 86 -9.39 -1.16 17.68
N SER A 87 -9.89 -0.24 16.86
CA SER A 87 -9.10 0.49 15.87
C SER A 87 -7.98 1.28 16.53
N LEU A 88 -6.78 1.31 15.93
CA LEU A 88 -5.71 2.22 16.33
C LEU A 88 -5.75 3.47 15.45
N LYS A 89 -5.70 4.66 16.07
CA LYS A 89 -5.92 5.95 15.40
C LYS A 89 -5.03 7.06 15.98
N PRO A 90 -4.94 8.23 15.32
CA PRO A 90 -4.12 9.35 15.81
C PRO A 90 -4.40 9.71 17.26
N GLY A 91 -3.34 9.83 18.06
CA GLY A 91 -3.40 10.10 19.49
C GLY A 91 -3.32 8.85 20.38
N ASP A 92 -3.57 7.66 19.84
CA ASP A 92 -3.37 6.41 20.57
C ASP A 92 -1.88 6.16 20.86
N GLN A 93 -1.60 5.47 21.96
CA GLN A 93 -0.24 5.13 22.38
C GLN A 93 -0.19 3.72 23.01
N GLY A 94 1.01 3.13 23.05
CA GLY A 94 1.30 1.91 23.78
C GLY A 94 1.66 0.71 22.90
N ALA A 95 1.64 -0.48 23.51
CA ALA A 95 2.18 -1.70 22.91
C ALA A 95 1.47 -2.12 21.61
N ALA A 96 0.17 -1.83 21.47
CA ALA A 96 -0.58 -2.15 20.26
C ALA A 96 -0.12 -1.30 19.06
N VAL A 97 0.17 -0.01 19.29
CA VAL A 97 0.72 0.89 18.26
C VAL A 97 2.14 0.48 17.89
N ALA A 98 2.99 0.18 18.89
CA ALA A 98 4.34 -0.31 18.65
C ALA A 98 4.34 -1.60 17.80
N ALA A 99 3.43 -2.54 18.08
CA ALA A 99 3.28 -3.76 17.30
C ALA A 99 2.88 -3.49 15.84
N LEU A 100 1.94 -2.55 15.60
CA LEU A 100 1.57 -2.11 14.25
C LEU A 100 2.78 -1.51 13.51
N GLN A 101 3.48 -0.58 14.15
CA GLN A 101 4.68 0.07 13.57
C GLN A 101 5.75 -0.96 13.21
N ARG A 102 5.99 -1.95 14.08
CA ARG A 102 6.93 -3.05 13.80
C ARG A 102 6.54 -3.87 12.58
N GLN A 103 5.24 -4.15 12.42
CA GLN A 103 4.73 -4.91 11.27
C GLN A 103 4.88 -4.11 9.97
N LEU A 104 4.55 -2.81 9.98
CA LEU A 104 4.75 -1.92 8.84
C LEU A 104 6.24 -1.79 8.47
N ALA A 105 7.11 -1.62 9.47
CA ALA A 105 8.56 -1.61 9.26
C ALA A 105 9.08 -2.93 8.69
N SER A 106 8.58 -4.05 9.20
CA SER A 106 8.92 -5.39 8.69
C SER A 106 8.45 -5.62 7.26
N TYR A 107 7.31 -5.03 6.87
CA TYR A 107 6.86 -5.04 5.49
C TYR A 107 7.75 -4.17 4.58
N GLY A 108 8.31 -3.09 5.11
CA GLY A 108 9.33 -2.29 4.42
C GLY A 108 9.12 -0.78 4.49
N TYR A 109 8.09 -0.29 5.18
CA TYR A 109 7.88 1.14 5.36
C TYR A 109 8.94 1.75 6.28
N GLY A 110 9.38 2.97 5.95
CA GLY A 110 10.31 3.74 6.79
C GLY A 110 9.63 4.38 7.99
N ILE A 111 9.34 3.57 9.03
CA ILE A 111 8.65 4.02 10.25
C ILE A 111 9.44 3.62 11.51
N LEU A 112 9.37 4.46 12.55
CA LEU A 112 9.96 4.20 13.86
C LEU A 112 8.94 3.53 14.79
N GLU A 113 9.37 2.49 15.50
CA GLU A 113 8.59 1.87 16.58
C GLU A 113 8.73 2.69 17.87
N ASN A 114 7.97 3.78 17.98
CA ASN A 114 7.94 4.65 19.17
C ASN A 114 6.71 4.42 20.06
N GLY A 115 5.77 3.58 19.62
CA GLY A 115 4.53 3.31 20.33
C GLY A 115 3.52 4.44 20.32
N ASN A 116 3.71 5.49 19.54
CA ASN A 116 2.80 6.62 19.42
C ASN A 116 2.19 6.65 18.03
N TYR A 117 0.86 6.76 17.94
CA TYR A 117 0.17 6.87 16.66
C TYR A 117 0.26 8.33 16.18
N ASP A 118 1.46 8.69 15.73
CA ASP A 118 1.84 10.03 15.30
C ASP A 118 1.50 10.28 13.82
N SER A 119 1.89 11.46 13.32
CA SER A 119 1.66 11.85 11.94
C SER A 119 2.39 10.94 10.94
N LEU A 120 3.55 10.40 11.30
CA LEU A 120 4.27 9.44 10.47
C LEU A 120 3.51 8.11 10.40
N THR A 121 3.02 7.61 11.53
CA THR A 121 2.20 6.39 11.61
C THR A 121 0.94 6.55 10.78
N THR A 122 0.26 7.69 10.91
CA THR A 122 -0.94 8.02 10.12
C THR A 122 -0.62 7.99 8.63
N ALA A 123 0.44 8.69 8.19
CA ALA A 123 0.83 8.75 6.78
C ALA A 123 1.20 7.37 6.20
N VAL A 124 1.90 6.55 6.98
CA VAL A 124 2.27 5.17 6.57
C VAL A 124 1.03 4.28 6.46
N VAL A 125 0.09 4.37 7.41
CA VAL A 125 -1.17 3.61 7.34
C VAL A 125 -2.01 4.06 6.14
N THR A 126 -2.10 5.37 5.89
CA THR A 126 -2.75 5.92 4.68
C THR A 126 -2.10 5.37 3.41
N ALA A 127 -0.78 5.40 3.29
CA ALA A 127 -0.07 4.87 2.13
C ALA A 127 -0.30 3.37 1.93
N PHE A 128 -0.29 2.60 3.01
CA PHE A 128 -0.63 1.17 2.98
C PHE A 128 -2.07 0.94 2.49
N GLN A 129 -3.03 1.72 2.97
CA GLN A 129 -4.43 1.63 2.54
C GLN A 129 -4.60 1.99 1.05
N LEU A 130 -3.93 3.03 0.55
CA LEU A 130 -3.94 3.41 -0.87
C LEU A 130 -3.55 2.24 -1.77
N HIS A 131 -2.56 1.43 -1.36
CA HIS A 131 -2.09 0.30 -2.15
C HIS A 131 -2.93 -0.97 -1.92
N PHE A 132 -3.12 -1.38 -0.66
CA PHE A 132 -3.58 -2.73 -0.33
C PHE A 132 -5.04 -2.81 0.14
N ARG A 133 -5.66 -1.69 0.51
CA ARG A 133 -7.05 -1.65 1.05
C ARG A 133 -7.81 -0.38 0.60
N PRO A 134 -7.92 -0.12 -0.71
CA PRO A 134 -8.35 1.18 -1.26
C PRO A 134 -9.81 1.56 -0.96
N ALA A 135 -10.66 0.62 -0.52
CA ALA A 135 -12.07 0.88 -0.22
C ALA A 135 -12.30 1.83 0.98
N CYS A 136 -11.31 2.07 1.84
CA CYS A 136 -11.31 3.13 2.86
C CYS A 136 -9.87 3.50 3.18
N VAL A 137 -9.54 4.77 2.95
CA VAL A 137 -8.21 5.35 3.12
C VAL A 137 -8.32 6.51 4.10
N ASP A 138 -8.37 6.18 5.39
CA ASP A 138 -8.64 7.12 6.49
C ASP A 138 -7.45 7.29 7.45
N GLY A 139 -6.36 6.55 7.21
CA GLY A 139 -5.19 6.55 8.10
C GLY A 139 -5.46 5.90 9.45
N ILE A 140 -6.55 5.12 9.60
CA ILE A 140 -6.91 4.38 10.81
C ILE A 140 -6.59 2.89 10.62
N ALA A 141 -5.84 2.32 11.55
CA ALA A 141 -5.50 0.91 11.54
C ALA A 141 -6.60 0.07 12.22
N ASP A 142 -7.73 -0.06 11.51
CA ASP A 142 -8.84 -0.96 11.85
C ASP A 142 -8.43 -2.46 11.75
N ALA A 143 -9.36 -3.36 12.03
CA ALA A 143 -9.14 -4.80 11.86
C ALA A 143 -8.77 -5.17 10.41
N SER A 144 -9.42 -4.56 9.42
CA SER A 144 -9.19 -4.83 7.99
C SER A 144 -7.75 -4.50 7.56
N THR A 145 -7.27 -3.31 7.91
CA THR A 145 -5.89 -2.86 7.68
C THR A 145 -4.88 -3.82 8.32
N ARG A 146 -5.08 -4.16 9.60
CA ARG A 146 -4.14 -5.02 10.35
C ARG A 146 -4.12 -6.46 9.86
N GLU A 147 -5.27 -7.03 9.51
CA GLU A 147 -5.38 -8.38 8.94
C GLU A 147 -4.74 -8.45 7.54
N THR A 148 -4.99 -7.45 6.70
CA THR A 148 -4.37 -7.34 5.37
C THR A 148 -2.84 -7.26 5.47
N LEU A 149 -2.31 -6.46 6.40
CA LEU A 149 -0.87 -6.37 6.65
C LEU A 149 -0.26 -7.71 7.08
N ARG A 150 -0.93 -8.45 7.98
CA ARG A 150 -0.47 -9.78 8.40
C ARG A 150 -0.47 -10.77 7.24
N ALA A 151 -1.49 -10.75 6.38
CA ALA A 151 -1.55 -11.60 5.21
C ALA A 151 -0.42 -11.29 4.21
N LEU A 152 -0.09 -10.02 3.99
CA LEU A 152 1.03 -9.61 3.15
C LEU A 152 2.39 -10.03 3.73
N LEU A 153 2.59 -9.88 5.04
CA LEU A 153 3.80 -10.36 5.71
C LEU A 153 3.97 -11.88 5.55
N ALA A 154 2.89 -12.64 5.68
CA ALA A 154 2.91 -14.09 5.45
C ALA A 154 3.21 -14.44 3.99
N ALA A 155 2.57 -13.76 3.03
CA ALA A 155 2.79 -13.96 1.61
C ALA A 155 4.24 -13.64 1.19
N ARG A 156 4.83 -12.59 1.78
CA ARG A 156 6.23 -12.22 1.55
C ARG A 156 7.23 -13.23 2.13
N ALA A 157 6.92 -13.83 3.28
CA ALA A 157 7.79 -14.83 3.90
C ALA A 157 7.78 -16.19 3.18
N GLY A 158 6.73 -16.46 2.38
CA GLY A 158 6.55 -17.72 1.65
C GLY A 158 7.01 -17.72 0.18
N GLY A 159 7.49 -16.58 -0.34
CA GLY A 159 7.98 -16.43 -1.73
C GLY A 159 9.47 -16.20 -1.80
#